data_AF-A0AAE7NP70-F1
#
_entry.id   AF-A0AAE7NP70-F1
#
_cell.length_a   1.000
_cell.length_b   1.000
_cell.length_c   1.000
_cell.angle_alpha   90.00
_cell.angle_beta   90.00
_cell.angle_gamma   90.00
#
_symmetry.space_group_name_H-M   'P 1'
#
loop_
_entity.id
_entity.type
_entity.pdbx_description
1 polymer ?
#
loop_
_entity_poly.entity_id
_entity_poly.type
_entity_poly.pdbx_seq_one_letter_code
_entity_poly.pdbx_strand_id
1 'polypeptide(L)' 'MKHLTTAREVVEHLGGLERVCELTQAKSKTAYNWPTRAKSFPASTYVVMQRALRRRNASAPAHLWNQRGV' A
#
# COMPACT_ATOMS: atom_id res chain seq x y z
N MET A 1 -7.66 -4.39 -15.31
CA MET A 1 -7.12 -3.72 -14.11
C MET A 1 -7.00 -4.76 -13.01
N LYS A 2 -5.83 -4.94 -12.37
CA LYS A 2 -5.66 -5.94 -11.31
C LYS A 2 -6.28 -5.41 -10.00
N HIS A 3 -7.13 -6.20 -9.35
CA HIS A 3 -7.71 -5.87 -8.06
C HIS A 3 -6.89 -6.56 -6.96
N LEU A 4 -6.19 -5.76 -6.16
CA LEU A 4 -5.38 -6.22 -5.04
C LEU A 4 -6.23 -6.11 -3.79
N THR A 5 -6.39 -7.20 -3.06
CA THR A 5 -7.31 -7.30 -1.92
C THR A 5 -6.59 -7.32 -0.59
N THR A 6 -5.27 -7.54 -0.58
CA THR A 6 -4.46 -7.55 0.63
C THR A 6 -3.34 -6.53 0.59
N ALA A 7 -2.91 -6.06 1.77
CA ALA A 7 -1.75 -5.20 1.89
C ALA A 7 -0.46 -5.86 1.34
N ARG A 8 -0.33 -7.19 1.48
CA ARG A 8 0.81 -7.93 0.93
C ARG A 8 0.85 -7.86 -0.60
N GLU A 9 -0.27 -8.15 -1.25
CA GLU A 9 -0.39 -8.05 -2.71
C GLU A 9 -0.08 -6.65 -3.23
N VAL A 10 -0.50 -5.61 -2.49
CA VAL A 10 -0.16 -4.21 -2.82
C VAL A 10 1.34 -3.98 -2.78
N VAL A 11 2.03 -4.42 -1.72
CA VAL A 11 3.49 -4.26 -1.61
C VAL A 11 4.22 -5.03 -2.71
N GLU A 12 3.88 -6.29 -2.93
CA GLU A 12 4.48 -7.12 -3.98
C GLU A 12 4.27 -6.51 -5.37
N HIS A 13 3.04 -6.07 -5.67
CA HIS A 13 2.72 -5.46 -6.96
C HIS A 13 3.39 -4.09 -7.18
N LEU A 14 3.69 -3.34 -6.12
CA LEU A 14 4.42 -2.08 -6.19
C LEU A 14 5.95 -2.26 -6.35
N GLY A 15 6.45 -3.50 -6.36
CA GLY A 15 7.88 -3.80 -6.50
C GLY A 15 8.58 -4.09 -5.18
N GLY A 16 7.82 -4.50 -4.16
CA GLY A 16 8.36 -4.90 -2.87
C GLY A 16 8.45 -3.75 -1.85
N LEU A 17 8.99 -4.09 -0.68
CA LEU A 17 9.05 -3.19 0.46
C LEU A 17 9.92 -1.96 0.22
N GLU A 18 11.06 -2.13 -0.44
CA GLU A 18 11.99 -1.04 -0.74
C GLU A 18 11.28 0.07 -1.53
N ARG A 19 10.59 -0.31 -2.61
CA ARG A 19 9.84 0.67 -3.41
C ARG A 19 8.72 1.34 -2.62
N VAL A 20 8.06 0.62 -1.72
CA VAL A 20 7.04 1.21 -0.84
C VAL A 20 7.67 2.20 0.15
N CYS A 21 8.85 1.91 0.68
CA CYS A 21 9.59 2.82 1.55
C CYS A 21 9.97 4.11 0.80
N GLU A 22 10.48 4.00 -0.42
CA GLU A 22 10.79 5.16 -1.26
C GLU A 22 9.56 6.02 -1.56
N LEU A 23 8.44 5.38 -1.91
CA LEU A 23 7.19 6.07 -2.24
C LEU A 23 6.59 6.80 -1.03
N THR A 24 6.70 6.20 0.16
CA THR A 24 6.03 6.69 1.37
C THR A 24 6.97 7.42 2.33
N GLN A 25 8.27 7.42 2.05
CA GLN A 25 9.34 7.93 2.92
C GLN A 25 9.32 7.29 4.33
N ALA A 26 8.70 6.11 4.46
CA ALA A 26 8.65 5.37 5.71
C ALA A 26 9.93 4.56 5.93
N LYS A 27 10.29 4.39 7.20
CA LYS A 27 11.37 3.48 7.60
C LYS A 27 11.01 2.04 7.23
N SER A 28 11.99 1.26 6.79
CA SER A 28 11.78 -0.14 6.34
C SER A 28 11.07 -1.02 7.36
N LYS A 29 11.39 -0.87 8.65
CA LYS A 29 10.71 -1.60 9.73
C LYS A 29 9.23 -1.23 9.85
N THR A 30 8.88 0.04 9.67
CA THR A 30 7.49 0.51 9.71
C THR A 30 6.73 -0.01 8.49
N ALA A 31 7.32 0.10 7.30
CA ALA A 31 6.72 -0.40 6.07
C ALA A 31 6.54 -1.93 6.08
N TYR A 32 7.47 -2.68 6.65
CA TYR A 32 7.37 -4.13 6.84
C TYR A 32 6.17 -4.54 7.70
N ASN A 33 5.87 -3.74 8.73
CA ASN A 33 4.76 -4.03 9.65
C ASN A 33 3.38 -3.85 9.01
N TRP A 34 3.25 -3.03 7.96
CA TRP A 34 1.96 -2.78 7.30
C TRP A 34 1.34 -4.04 6.68
N PRO A 35 2.01 -4.77 5.77
CA PRO A 35 1.44 -5.99 5.18
C PRO A 35 1.44 -7.19 6.13
N THR A 36 2.34 -7.25 7.11
CA THR A 36 2.53 -8.44 7.96
C THR A 36 1.70 -8.40 9.25
N ARG A 37 1.77 -7.28 10.00
CA ARG A 37 1.17 -7.17 11.33
C ARG A 37 -0.13 -6.38 11.30
N ALA A 38 -0.14 -5.20 10.68
CA ALA A 38 -1.31 -4.33 10.67
C ALA A 38 -2.35 -4.72 9.61
N LYS A 39 -1.92 -5.48 8.58
CA LYS A 39 -2.72 -5.84 7.39
C LYS A 39 -3.33 -4.62 6.67
N SER A 40 -2.77 -3.44 6.91
CA SER A 40 -3.29 -2.14 6.50
C SER A 40 -2.15 -1.12 6.45
N PHE A 41 -2.35 -0.08 5.66
CA PHE A 41 -1.48 1.07 5.48
C PHE A 41 -2.04 2.28 6.23
N PRO A 42 -1.19 3.27 6.56
CA PRO A 42 -1.66 4.55 7.06
C PRO A 42 -2.45 5.32 5.99
N ALA A 43 -3.53 6.02 6.38
CA ALA A 43 -4.35 6.79 5.43
C ALA A 43 -3.56 7.84 4.63
N SER A 44 -2.49 8.38 5.21
CA SER A 44 -1.60 9.35 4.54
C SER A 44 -0.89 8.78 3.30
N THR A 45 -0.73 7.46 3.19
CA THR A 45 -0.07 6.84 2.03
C THR A 45 -1.03 6.53 0.88
N TYR A 46 -2.34 6.75 1.06
CA TYR A 46 -3.35 6.39 0.07
C TYR A 46 -3.09 7.04 -1.28
N VAL A 47 -2.95 8.36 -1.33
CA VAL A 47 -2.79 9.10 -2.59
C VAL A 47 -1.54 8.67 -3.36
N VAL A 48 -0.41 8.53 -2.66
CA VAL A 48 0.87 8.17 -3.31
C VAL A 48 0.88 6.72 -3.80
N MET A 49 0.39 5.78 -2.98
CA MET A 49 0.35 4.37 -3.35
C MET A 49 -0.71 4.10 -4.43
N GLN A 50 -1.89 4.71 -4.33
CA GLN A 50 -2.95 4.58 -5.35
C GLN A 50 -2.51 5.13 -6.71
N ARG A 51 -1.77 6.25 -6.73
CA ARG A 51 -1.18 6.77 -7.97
C ARG A 51 -0.16 5.79 -8.57
N ALA A 52 0.66 5.17 -7.74
CA ALA A 52 1.62 4.16 -8.18
C ALA A 52 0.94 2.88 -8.69
N LEU A 53 -0.14 2.43 -8.05
CA LEU A 53 -0.96 1.30 -8.49
C LEU A 53 -1.64 1.58 -9.83
N ARG A 54 -2.24 2.77 -10.00
CA ARG A 54 -2.89 3.16 -11.26
C ARG A 54 -1.91 3.17 -12.44
N ARG A 55 -0.66 3.60 -12.24
CA ARG A 55 0.40 3.53 -13.25
C ARG A 55 0.73 2.09 -13.68
N ARG A 56 0.44 1.10 -12.83
CA ARG A 56 0.63 -0.33 -13.10
C ARG A 56 -0.67 -1.06 -13.48
N ASN A 57 -1.71 -0.30 -13.84
CA ASN A 57 -3.03 -0.84 -14.17
C ASN A 57 -3.63 -1.71 -13.04
N ALA A 58 -3.40 -1.32 -11.78
CA ALA A 58 -3.93 -1.97 -10.59
C ALA A 58 -4.70 -1.01 -9.68
N SER A 59 -5.56 -1.58 -8.83
CA SER A 59 -6.31 -0.87 -7.81
C SER A 59 -6.39 -1.71 -6.54
N ALA A 60 -6.60 -1.05 -5.42
CA ALA A 60 -6.81 -1.69 -4.13
C ALA A 60 -7.93 -0.96 -3.37
N PRO A 61 -8.71 -1.67 -2.53
CA PRO A 61 -9.83 -1.09 -1.81
C PRO A 61 -9.35 -0.16 -0.68
N ALA A 62 -10.12 0.89 -0.41
CA ALA A 62 -9.79 1.93 0.57
C ALA A 62 -9.66 1.41 2.01
N HIS A 63 -10.33 0.30 2.36
CA HIS A 63 -10.23 -0.32 3.69
C HIS A 63 -8.78 -0.75 4.03
N LEU A 64 -7.93 -0.97 3.03
CA LEU A 64 -6.51 -1.26 3.25
C LEU A 64 -5.71 -0.05 3.72
N TRP A 65 -6.26 1.16 3.74
CA TRP A 65 -5.54 2.39 4.15
C TRP A 65 -5.99 2.96 5.50
N ASN A 66 -6.53 2.14 6.41
CA ASN A 66 -7.05 2.60 7.72
C ASN A 66 -7.92 3.87 7.61
N GLN A 67 -8.56 4.06 6.46
CA GLN A 67 -9.54 5.10 6.28
C GLN A 67 -10.75 4.65 7.08
N ARG A 68 -10.94 5.25 8.27
CA ARG A 68 -12.18 5.13 9.01
C ARG A 68 -13.28 5.68 8.13
N GLY A 69 -14.18 4.80 7.68
CA GLY A 69 -15.48 5.11 7.06
C GLY A 69 -15.50 6.33 6.15
N VAL A 70 -15.34 6.10 4.85
CA VAL A 70 -16.08 6.91 3.86
C VAL A 70 -17.36 6.15 3.54
#